data_AF-A0A2M7URS0-F1
#
_entry.id   AF-A0A2M7URS0-F1
#
_cell.length_a   1.000
_cell.length_b   1.000
_cell.length_c   1.000
_cell.angle_alpha   90.00
_cell.angle_beta   90.00
_cell.angle_gamma   90.00
#
_symmetry.space_group_name_H-M   'P 1'
#
loop_
_entity.id
_entity.type
_entity.pdbx_description
1 polymer ?
#
loop_
_entity_poly.entity_id
_entity_poly.type
_entity_poly.pdbx_seq_one_letter_code
_entity_poly.pdbx_strand_id
1 'polypeptide(L)'
;MRKDFALRARRLQWILPYQHSLPLFVNKRKRTWQKFCSPSCTKSYVFLQSLTTPGYQPLPSRARMTIPSSYATLTGIIRVLERHLIGPNEVTRMVEAPDPDTAFHVFNDLDYAGELLDLQATEYTQALDNKLARLRQVYERALPDKNLLLYIFQSKDFHNFKVLFKEKLFGETHAAPLSHLGNLDQEELRRAVREEKTDKLAEPYRTIIAEAHTAFTKKTTPEQIDTYFEKRYFSCQRRVTKKIGNPFLSNLVEVRTGIANIKIFLRARRLGKDLTYLQEHLIPGGRMREETLFLCYKEEKLDRFIQEVASWFDRAIGEAVARYQEDGNLWKLERDLENAEIAFVRKGKYTTYGPEVPVSYYYAKRNAIRNIRLIMTGKYEGLASQEIRERLRDYY
;
A
#
# COMPACT_ATOMS: atom_id res chain seq x y z
N MET A 1 37.23 -2.08 4.75
CA MET A 1 36.19 -1.89 3.72
C MET A 1 34.79 -2.37 4.15
N ARG A 2 34.36 -2.14 5.40
CA ARG A 2 33.01 -2.48 5.92
C ARG A 2 32.14 -1.25 6.27
N LYS A 3 32.60 -0.02 5.97
CA LYS A 3 31.90 1.23 6.29
C LYS A 3 31.07 1.84 5.14
N ASP A 4 31.19 1.34 3.91
CA ASP A 4 30.52 1.92 2.73
C ASP A 4 29.14 1.32 2.39
N PHE A 5 28.73 0.22 3.02
CA PHE A 5 27.45 -0.43 2.72
C PHE A 5 26.25 0.30 3.36
N ALA A 6 26.43 0.83 4.58
CA ALA A 6 25.41 1.58 5.30
C ALA A 6 25.08 2.94 4.64
N LEU A 7 26.05 3.57 3.96
CA LEU A 7 25.81 4.83 3.24
C LEU A 7 25.08 4.63 1.90
N ARG A 8 25.21 3.46 1.25
CA ARG A 8 24.54 3.19 -0.03
C ARG A 8 23.09 2.71 0.13
N ALA A 9 22.78 1.97 1.19
CA ALA A 9 21.39 1.66 1.55
C ALA A 9 20.58 2.92 1.88
N ARG A 10 21.24 3.95 2.46
CA ARG A 10 20.64 5.27 2.70
C ARG A 10 20.35 6.09 1.44
N ARG A 11 20.88 5.75 0.25
CA ARG A 11 20.60 6.48 -1.00
C ARG A 11 19.42 5.92 -1.81
N LEU A 12 19.05 4.65 -1.61
CA LEU A 12 17.98 3.99 -2.39
C LEU A 12 16.59 4.14 -1.79
N GLN A 13 16.48 4.64 -0.55
CA GLN A 13 15.23 4.99 0.11
C GLN A 13 14.59 6.31 -0.40
N TRP A 14 15.25 7.03 -1.31
CA TRP A 14 14.97 8.45 -1.60
C TRP A 14 14.20 8.75 -2.90
N ILE A 15 13.69 7.74 -3.61
CA ILE A 15 13.03 7.97 -4.92
C ILE A 15 11.53 7.58 -4.92
N LEU A 16 11.00 6.97 -3.86
CA LEU A 16 9.60 6.57 -3.83
C LEU A 16 8.77 7.50 -2.93
N PRO A 17 7.96 8.40 -3.49
CA PRO A 17 6.85 8.98 -2.76
C PRO A 17 5.76 7.92 -2.62
N TYR A 18 5.20 7.80 -1.41
CA TYR A 18 3.98 7.06 -1.09
C TYR A 18 3.66 5.90 -2.05
N GLN A 19 4.52 4.88 -2.02
CA GLN A 19 4.20 3.57 -2.56
C GLN A 19 4.41 2.56 -1.44
N HIS A 20 3.43 1.66 -1.29
CA HIS A 20 3.58 0.44 -0.52
C HIS A 20 4.95 -0.16 -0.82
N SER A 21 5.77 -0.27 0.22
CA SER A 21 7.12 -0.81 0.17
C SER A 21 7.11 -2.19 -0.49
N LEU A 22 7.47 -2.24 -1.77
CA LEU A 22 7.96 -3.42 -2.48
C LEU A 22 9.48 -3.30 -2.54
N PRO A 23 10.26 -4.30 -2.09
CA PRO A 23 11.70 -4.28 -2.26
C PRO A 23 12.07 -4.48 -3.74
N LEU A 24 12.76 -3.51 -4.33
CA LEU A 24 13.41 -3.62 -5.64
C LEU A 24 14.70 -4.45 -5.48
N PHE A 25 14.71 -5.67 -6.03
CA PHE A 25 15.91 -6.49 -6.15
C PHE A 25 16.83 -5.93 -7.25
N VAL A 26 18.04 -5.50 -6.88
CA VAL A 26 19.13 -5.20 -7.82
C VAL A 26 20.27 -6.17 -7.57
N ASN A 27 20.36 -7.21 -8.40
CA ASN A 27 21.50 -8.13 -8.38
C ASN A 27 22.62 -7.57 -9.29
N LYS A 28 23.70 -7.04 -8.69
CA LYS A 28 24.89 -6.59 -9.42
C LYS A 28 26.02 -7.62 -9.25
N ARG A 29 26.15 -8.57 -10.17
CA ARG A 29 27.45 -9.15 -10.54
C ARG A 29 27.53 -9.48 -12.03
N LYS A 30 28.63 -8.98 -12.62
CA LYS A 30 29.22 -9.24 -13.95
C LYS A 30 28.74 -8.40 -15.14
N ARG A 31 29.47 -7.29 -15.35
CA ARG A 31 29.79 -6.74 -16.66
C ARG A 31 30.95 -7.55 -17.25
N THR A 32 30.71 -8.30 -18.31
CA THR A 32 31.62 -8.51 -19.45
C THR A 32 30.82 -9.20 -20.56
N TRP A 33 30.77 -8.56 -21.73
CA TRP A 33 30.20 -9.13 -22.94
C TRP A 33 31.28 -9.99 -23.63
N GLN A 34 31.03 -11.28 -23.79
CA GLN A 34 31.68 -12.10 -24.81
C GLN A 34 30.76 -13.26 -25.20
N LYS A 35 30.51 -13.38 -26.51
CA LYS A 35 29.75 -14.46 -27.15
C LYS A 35 30.43 -15.80 -26.89
N PHE A 36 29.72 -16.75 -26.31
CA PHE A 36 29.93 -18.18 -26.55
C PHE A 36 28.57 -18.81 -26.80
N CYS A 37 28.26 -19.00 -28.08
CA CYS A 37 27.26 -19.96 -28.52
C CYS A 37 27.83 -21.36 -28.30
N SER A 38 27.07 -22.23 -27.64
CA SER A 38 27.14 -23.68 -27.83
C SER A 38 25.71 -24.24 -27.76
N PRO A 39 25.29 -25.13 -28.67
CA PRO A 39 23.90 -25.44 -28.95
C PRO A 39 23.47 -26.75 -28.28
N SER A 40 22.71 -26.67 -27.19
CA SER A 40 22.01 -27.84 -26.63
C SER A 40 20.92 -27.42 -25.66
N CYS A 41 19.86 -26.77 -26.17
CA CYS A 41 18.52 -26.80 -25.57
C CYS A 41 17.52 -26.08 -26.48
N THR A 42 17.45 -26.51 -27.74
CA THR A 42 16.45 -26.05 -28.71
C THR A 42 15.72 -27.25 -29.29
N LYS A 43 15.12 -28.06 -28.40
CA LYS A 43 14.11 -29.08 -28.73
C LYS A 43 13.20 -29.27 -27.52
N SER A 44 12.20 -28.39 -27.36
CA SER A 44 11.01 -28.63 -26.52
C SER A 44 9.86 -27.65 -26.81
N TYR A 45 10.08 -26.60 -27.60
CA TYR A 45 9.00 -25.77 -28.14
C TYR A 45 8.62 -26.28 -29.55
N VAL A 46 7.80 -27.32 -29.60
CA VAL A 46 6.83 -27.74 -30.65
C VAL A 46 6.51 -29.21 -30.33
N PHE A 47 5.66 -29.44 -29.33
CA PHE A 47 4.86 -30.66 -29.17
C PHE A 47 3.97 -30.45 -27.95
N LEU A 48 2.74 -29.98 -28.16
CA LEU A 48 1.54 -30.15 -27.30
C LEU A 48 0.36 -29.38 -27.94
N GLN A 49 0.05 -29.74 -29.18
CA GLN A 49 -1.25 -29.50 -29.81
C GLN A 49 -1.73 -30.85 -30.37
N SER A 50 -2.17 -31.76 -29.48
CA SER A 50 -3.01 -32.92 -29.81
C SER A 50 -3.13 -33.90 -28.63
N LEU A 51 -3.77 -33.51 -27.54
CA LEU A 51 -4.35 -34.48 -26.60
C LEU A 51 -5.74 -33.98 -26.18
N THR A 52 -6.74 -34.36 -26.96
CA THR A 52 -8.15 -34.38 -26.54
C THR A 52 -8.34 -35.55 -25.58
N THR A 53 -8.30 -35.28 -24.28
CA THR A 53 -8.81 -36.22 -23.27
C THR A 53 -10.34 -36.16 -23.22
N PRO A 54 -11.05 -37.30 -23.34
CA PRO A 54 -12.49 -37.37 -23.21
C PRO A 54 -12.91 -37.40 -21.73
N GLY A 55 -14.02 -36.73 -21.42
CA GLY A 55 -14.74 -36.95 -20.15
C GLY A 55 -14.39 -36.02 -18.99
N TYR A 56 -14.53 -34.71 -19.16
CA TYR A 56 -14.70 -33.79 -18.03
C TYR A 56 -16.19 -33.41 -17.95
N GLN A 57 -16.97 -34.17 -17.17
CA GLN A 57 -18.26 -33.68 -16.72
C GLN A 57 -18.00 -32.52 -15.74
N PRO A 58 -18.55 -31.32 -15.96
CA PRO A 58 -18.42 -30.26 -14.97
C PRO A 58 -19.10 -30.72 -13.69
N LEU A 59 -18.36 -30.67 -12.57
CA LEU A 59 -18.91 -30.86 -11.23
C LEU A 59 -20.20 -30.02 -11.09
N PRO A 60 -21.28 -30.56 -10.48
CA PRO A 60 -22.49 -29.79 -10.28
C PRO A 60 -22.13 -28.49 -9.56
N SER A 61 -22.55 -27.38 -10.16
CA SER A 61 -22.35 -26.04 -9.65
C SER A 61 -22.72 -26.03 -8.16
N ARG A 62 -21.72 -26.01 -7.27
CA ARG A 62 -21.97 -25.74 -5.84
C ARG A 62 -22.88 -24.53 -5.82
N ALA A 63 -24.08 -24.67 -5.25
CA ALA A 63 -25.06 -23.61 -5.12
C ALA A 63 -24.31 -22.32 -4.82
N ARG A 64 -24.40 -21.32 -5.72
CA ARG A 64 -23.78 -20.01 -5.47
C ARG A 64 -24.42 -19.52 -4.19
N MET A 65 -23.72 -19.70 -3.07
CA MET A 65 -24.17 -19.26 -1.77
C MET A 65 -24.33 -17.75 -1.90
N THR A 66 -25.57 -17.31 -2.07
CA THR A 66 -25.92 -15.90 -2.19
C THR A 66 -25.73 -15.32 -0.81
N ILE A 67 -24.57 -14.70 -0.57
CA ILE A 67 -24.33 -13.96 0.67
C ILE A 67 -25.31 -12.78 0.65
N PRO A 68 -26.28 -12.70 1.59
CA PRO A 68 -27.18 -11.56 1.65
C PRO A 68 -26.35 -10.27 1.81
N SER A 69 -26.57 -9.31 0.91
CA SER A 69 -25.84 -8.03 0.89
C SER A 69 -26.33 -7.13 2.01
N SER A 70 -25.79 -7.36 3.20
CA SER A 70 -26.11 -6.65 4.44
C SER A 70 -24.86 -6.49 5.28
N TYR A 71 -24.72 -5.33 5.92
CA TYR A 71 -23.63 -5.07 6.84
C TYR A 71 -23.64 -6.03 8.04
N ALA A 72 -24.80 -6.51 8.48
CA ALA A 72 -24.88 -7.47 9.59
C ALA A 72 -24.24 -8.82 9.21
N THR A 73 -24.61 -9.36 8.04
CA THR A 73 -24.04 -10.61 7.50
C THR A 73 -22.53 -10.47 7.29
N LEU A 74 -22.11 -9.38 6.63
CA LEU A 74 -20.69 -9.14 6.37
C LEU A 74 -19.89 -8.96 7.66
N THR A 75 -20.47 -8.32 8.67
CA THR A 75 -19.85 -8.20 9.99
C THR A 75 -19.61 -9.58 10.60
N GLY A 76 -20.60 -10.48 10.58
CA GLY A 76 -20.43 -11.86 11.05
C GLY A 76 -19.28 -12.60 10.36
N ILE A 77 -19.19 -12.47 9.02
CA ILE A 77 -18.07 -13.04 8.24
C ILE A 77 -16.74 -12.44 8.69
N ILE A 78 -16.67 -11.12 8.84
CA ILE A 78 -15.43 -10.43 9.24
C ILE A 78 -15.00 -10.82 10.64
N ARG A 79 -15.91 -10.96 11.62
CA ARG A 79 -15.54 -11.40 12.97
C ARG A 79 -14.90 -12.78 12.98
N VAL A 80 -15.32 -13.67 12.09
CA VAL A 80 -14.66 -14.98 11.91
C VAL A 80 -13.25 -14.78 11.35
N LEU A 81 -13.10 -13.95 10.32
CA LEU A 81 -11.82 -13.67 9.67
C LEU A 81 -10.81 -12.94 10.57
N GLU A 82 -11.27 -12.06 11.47
CA GLU A 82 -10.44 -11.33 12.44
C GLU A 82 -9.61 -12.25 13.32
N ARG A 83 -10.13 -13.44 13.65
CA ARG A 83 -9.42 -14.45 14.47
C ARG A 83 -8.20 -15.05 13.78
N HIS A 84 -8.08 -14.88 12.47
CA HIS A 84 -6.97 -15.40 11.67
C HIS A 84 -6.02 -14.31 11.18
N LEU A 85 -6.18 -13.07 11.66
CA LEU A 85 -5.15 -12.05 11.52
C LEU A 85 -3.93 -12.45 12.36
N ILE A 86 -2.75 -12.04 11.90
CA ILE A 86 -1.51 -12.31 12.64
C ILE A 86 -1.53 -11.62 14.00
N GLY A 87 -1.36 -12.40 15.08
CA GLY A 87 -1.31 -11.93 16.44
C GLY A 87 0.12 -11.92 17.02
N PRO A 88 0.27 -11.53 18.30
CA PRO A 88 1.57 -11.47 18.97
C PRO A 88 2.30 -12.82 19.03
N ASN A 89 1.55 -13.92 19.17
CA ASN A 89 2.11 -15.27 19.25
C ASN A 89 2.70 -15.70 17.91
N GLU A 90 1.94 -15.52 16.82
CA GLU A 90 2.38 -15.87 15.47
C GLU A 90 3.57 -15.00 15.05
N VAL A 91 3.54 -13.71 15.36
CA VAL A 91 4.69 -12.82 15.15
C VAL A 91 5.92 -13.31 15.89
N THR A 92 5.79 -13.64 17.17
CA THR A 92 6.92 -14.12 17.97
C THR A 92 7.53 -15.37 17.35
N ARG A 93 6.70 -16.35 16.99
CA ARG A 93 7.13 -17.58 16.29
C ARG A 93 7.84 -17.28 14.96
N MET A 94 7.29 -16.41 14.12
CA MET A 94 7.91 -16.04 12.84
C MET A 94 9.23 -15.30 13.03
N VAL A 95 9.32 -14.43 14.04
CA VAL A 95 10.53 -13.63 14.31
C VAL A 95 11.61 -14.45 14.98
N GLU A 96 11.27 -15.47 15.77
CA GLU A 96 12.22 -16.38 16.41
C GLU A 96 12.62 -17.56 15.53
N ALA A 97 11.89 -17.81 14.43
CA ALA A 97 12.21 -18.86 13.48
C ALA A 97 13.67 -18.78 12.98
N PRO A 98 14.41 -19.89 12.91
CA PRO A 98 15.83 -19.89 12.54
C PRO A 98 16.06 -19.48 11.08
N ASP A 99 15.11 -19.76 10.19
CA ASP A 99 15.22 -19.53 8.75
C ASP A 99 13.86 -19.10 8.13
N PRO A 100 13.87 -18.56 6.89
CA PRO A 100 12.65 -18.14 6.21
C PRO A 100 11.63 -19.25 5.99
N ASP A 101 12.05 -20.49 5.75
CA ASP A 101 11.16 -21.62 5.52
C ASP A 101 10.37 -21.99 6.79
N THR A 102 11.05 -22.00 7.94
CA THR A 102 10.43 -22.18 9.25
C THR A 102 9.46 -21.05 9.58
N ALA A 103 9.81 -19.81 9.25
CA ALA A 103 8.90 -18.66 9.42
C ALA A 103 7.67 -18.78 8.50
N PHE A 104 7.85 -19.28 7.28
CA PHE A 104 6.78 -19.48 6.31
C PHE A 104 5.77 -20.54 6.76
N HIS A 105 6.20 -21.58 7.47
CA HIS A 105 5.29 -22.60 8.00
C HIS A 105 4.20 -22.04 8.93
N VAL A 106 4.44 -20.91 9.61
CA VAL A 106 3.43 -20.23 10.45
C VAL A 106 2.22 -19.76 9.64
N PHE A 107 2.36 -19.56 8.32
CA PHE A 107 1.22 -19.20 7.46
C PHE A 107 0.11 -20.26 7.45
N ASN A 108 0.43 -21.53 7.77
CA ASN A 108 -0.57 -22.61 7.90
C ASN A 108 -1.54 -22.38 9.06
N ASP A 109 -1.08 -21.73 10.13
CA ASP A 109 -1.90 -21.43 11.32
C ASP A 109 -2.72 -20.14 11.13
N LEU A 110 -2.33 -19.34 10.14
CA LEU A 110 -3.03 -18.14 9.71
C LEU A 110 -4.09 -18.46 8.65
N ASP A 111 -4.85 -17.46 8.22
CA ASP A 111 -5.81 -17.64 7.12
C ASP A 111 -5.17 -17.89 5.75
N TYR A 112 -3.87 -18.16 5.65
CA TYR A 112 -3.17 -18.35 4.37
C TYR A 112 -3.09 -19.81 3.93
N ALA A 113 -3.44 -20.80 4.76
CA ALA A 113 -3.27 -22.22 4.45
C ALA A 113 -3.80 -22.63 3.06
N GLY A 114 -4.96 -22.11 2.66
CA GLY A 114 -5.58 -22.40 1.35
C GLY A 114 -4.96 -21.63 0.17
N GLU A 115 -3.97 -20.79 0.42
CA GLU A 115 -3.19 -20.00 -0.54
C GLU A 115 -1.75 -20.50 -0.66
N LEU A 116 -1.33 -21.48 0.16
CA LEU A 116 0.05 -22.02 0.19
C LEU A 116 0.25 -23.23 -0.73
N LEU A 117 -0.82 -23.81 -1.28
CA LEU A 117 -0.72 -24.94 -2.20
C LEU A 117 0.25 -24.60 -3.34
N ASP A 118 1.29 -25.42 -3.48
CA ASP A 118 2.36 -25.31 -4.48
C ASP A 118 3.28 -24.08 -4.36
N LEU A 119 3.20 -23.29 -3.27
CA LEU A 119 4.08 -22.14 -3.06
C LEU A 119 5.26 -22.48 -2.16
N GLN A 120 6.45 -22.04 -2.57
CA GLN A 120 7.65 -22.06 -1.74
C GLN A 120 7.73 -20.82 -0.84
N ALA A 121 8.56 -20.86 0.20
CA ALA A 121 8.77 -19.72 1.09
C ALA A 121 9.24 -18.47 0.35
N THR A 122 9.93 -18.61 -0.78
CA THR A 122 10.40 -17.50 -1.65
C THR A 122 9.25 -16.80 -2.37
N GLU A 123 8.12 -17.49 -2.52
CA GLU A 123 6.92 -17.02 -3.21
C GLU A 123 5.86 -16.49 -2.24
N TYR A 124 6.22 -16.29 -0.97
CA TYR A 124 5.29 -15.85 0.08
C TYR A 124 4.51 -14.57 -0.30
N THR A 125 5.09 -13.67 -1.10
CA THR A 125 4.41 -12.45 -1.57
C THR A 125 3.16 -12.78 -2.39
N GLN A 126 3.18 -13.86 -3.16
CA GLN A 126 2.04 -14.32 -3.96
C GLN A 126 0.91 -14.83 -3.06
N ALA A 127 1.21 -15.55 -1.97
CA ALA A 127 0.21 -15.94 -0.99
C ALA A 127 -0.51 -14.72 -0.38
N LEU A 128 0.25 -13.66 -0.05
CA LEU A 128 -0.29 -12.42 0.50
C LEU A 128 -1.18 -11.68 -0.51
N ASP A 129 -0.75 -11.61 -1.77
CA ASP A 129 -1.51 -10.95 -2.84
C ASP A 129 -2.79 -11.73 -3.18
N ASN A 130 -2.70 -13.07 -3.27
CA ASN A 130 -3.86 -13.96 -3.44
C ASN A 130 -4.89 -13.77 -2.33
N LYS A 131 -4.43 -13.56 -1.08
CA LYS A 131 -5.33 -13.31 0.04
C LYS A 131 -6.09 -12.00 -0.08
N LEU A 132 -5.42 -10.92 -0.50
CA LEU A 132 -6.09 -9.65 -0.75
C LEU A 132 -7.07 -9.74 -1.93
N ALA A 133 -6.73 -10.49 -2.98
CA ALA A 133 -7.62 -10.75 -4.10
C ALA A 133 -8.89 -11.49 -3.66
N ARG A 134 -8.76 -12.53 -2.82
CA ARG A 134 -9.91 -13.24 -2.23
C ARG A 134 -10.75 -12.33 -1.34
N LEU A 135 -10.12 -11.49 -0.50
CA LEU A 135 -10.85 -10.51 0.32
C LEU A 135 -11.66 -9.54 -0.53
N ARG A 136 -11.09 -9.07 -1.63
CA ARG A 136 -11.80 -8.23 -2.59
C ARG A 136 -13.02 -8.93 -3.16
N GLN A 137 -12.91 -10.19 -3.58
CA GLN A 137 -14.06 -10.96 -4.11
C GLN A 137 -15.17 -11.11 -3.07
N VAL A 138 -14.82 -11.29 -1.79
CA VAL A 138 -15.80 -11.29 -0.69
C VAL A 138 -16.51 -9.94 -0.62
N TYR A 139 -15.76 -8.83 -0.67
CA TYR A 139 -16.32 -7.48 -0.60
C TYR A 139 -17.19 -7.13 -1.82
N GLU A 140 -16.79 -7.52 -3.03
CA GLU A 140 -17.58 -7.32 -4.25
C GLU A 140 -18.96 -7.96 -4.16
N ARG A 141 -19.06 -9.13 -3.52
CA ARG A 141 -20.31 -9.89 -3.36
C ARG A 141 -21.14 -9.42 -2.16
N ALA A 142 -20.49 -9.12 -1.04
CA ALA A 142 -21.17 -8.93 0.25
C ALA A 142 -21.39 -7.46 0.64
N LEU A 143 -20.68 -6.50 0.03
CA LEU A 143 -20.88 -5.09 0.36
C LEU A 143 -22.18 -4.56 -0.24
N PRO A 144 -23.07 -3.97 0.59
CA PRO A 144 -24.30 -3.33 0.10
C PRO A 144 -24.02 -2.02 -0.62
N ASP A 145 -23.05 -1.22 -0.14
CA ASP A 145 -22.68 0.05 -0.77
C ASP A 145 -21.45 -0.11 -1.67
N LYS A 146 -21.62 0.06 -2.98
CA LYS A 146 -20.53 0.01 -3.95
C LYS A 146 -19.55 1.19 -3.81
N ASN A 147 -19.97 2.32 -3.23
CA ASN A 147 -19.06 3.41 -2.91
C ASN A 147 -18.04 2.99 -1.85
N LEU A 148 -18.38 2.06 -0.95
CA LEU A 148 -17.43 1.55 0.04
C LEU A 148 -16.35 0.69 -0.62
N LEU A 149 -16.71 -0.13 -1.61
CA LEU A 149 -15.75 -0.89 -2.40
C LEU A 149 -14.78 0.05 -3.13
N LEU A 150 -15.33 1.09 -3.78
CA LEU A 150 -14.56 2.15 -4.42
C LEU A 150 -13.58 2.78 -3.43
N TYR A 151 -14.07 3.21 -2.26
CA TYR A 151 -13.27 3.81 -1.19
C TYR A 151 -12.07 2.94 -0.78
N ILE A 152 -12.30 1.64 -0.54
CA ILE A 152 -11.30 0.68 -0.04
C ILE A 152 -10.16 0.48 -1.07
N PHE A 153 -10.53 0.27 -2.34
CA PHE A 153 -9.57 -0.15 -3.37
C PHE A 153 -9.04 0.99 -4.25
N GLN A 154 -9.58 2.21 -4.12
CA GLN A 154 -9.16 3.35 -4.96
C GLN A 154 -7.68 3.70 -4.84
N SER A 155 -7.03 3.41 -3.70
CA SER A 155 -5.57 3.59 -3.57
C SER A 155 -4.77 2.81 -4.62
N LYS A 156 -5.30 1.68 -5.09
CA LYS A 156 -4.67 0.83 -6.11
C LYS A 156 -4.80 1.43 -7.51
N ASP A 157 -5.93 2.07 -7.81
CA ASP A 157 -6.13 2.80 -9.07
C ASP A 157 -5.13 3.96 -9.19
N PHE A 158 -4.96 4.74 -8.11
CA PHE A 158 -4.00 5.84 -8.10
C PHE A 158 -2.54 5.39 -8.12
N HIS A 159 -2.21 4.23 -7.55
CA HIS A 159 -0.90 3.60 -7.76
C HIS A 159 -0.68 3.29 -9.24
N ASN A 160 -1.67 2.69 -9.91
CA ASN A 160 -1.58 2.35 -11.32
C ASN A 160 -1.42 3.59 -12.21
N PHE A 161 -2.15 4.69 -11.93
CA PHE A 161 -1.96 5.96 -12.63
C PHE A 161 -0.51 6.47 -12.52
N LYS A 162 0.05 6.50 -11.31
CA LYS A 162 1.45 6.92 -11.10
C LYS A 162 2.42 6.08 -11.92
N VAL A 163 2.26 4.76 -11.90
CA VAL A 163 3.11 3.83 -12.65
C VAL A 163 3.02 4.10 -14.15
N LEU A 164 1.81 4.15 -14.71
CA LEU A 164 1.60 4.30 -16.15
C LEU A 164 2.09 5.66 -16.68
N PHE A 165 1.89 6.75 -15.94
CA PHE A 165 2.39 8.05 -16.35
C PHE A 165 3.91 8.15 -16.25
N LYS A 166 4.53 7.53 -15.24
CA LYS A 166 5.99 7.43 -15.16
C LYS A 166 6.57 6.60 -16.30
N GLU A 167 5.93 5.48 -16.62
CA GLU A 167 6.30 4.64 -17.76
C GLU A 167 6.20 5.42 -19.08
N LYS A 168 5.11 6.18 -19.30
CA LYS A 168 4.91 7.02 -20.49
C LYS A 168 6.01 8.09 -20.64
N LEU A 169 6.48 8.70 -19.54
CA LEU A 169 7.41 9.83 -19.57
C LEU A 169 8.88 9.42 -19.48
N PHE A 170 9.20 8.34 -18.76
CA PHE A 170 10.58 7.92 -18.46
C PHE A 170 10.94 6.53 -19.01
N GLY A 171 10.00 5.80 -19.62
CA GLY A 171 10.20 4.45 -20.15
C GLY A 171 10.04 3.35 -19.10
N GLU A 172 10.11 2.10 -19.57
CA GLU A 172 9.79 0.88 -18.80
C GLU A 172 10.84 0.52 -17.73
N THR A 173 12.00 1.17 -17.72
CA THR A 173 13.15 0.80 -16.88
C THR A 173 12.93 1.02 -15.37
N HIS A 174 11.80 1.64 -14.98
CA HIS A 174 11.48 2.01 -13.60
C HIS A 174 10.05 1.63 -13.14
N ALA A 175 9.31 0.82 -13.90
CA ALA A 175 7.91 0.56 -13.59
C ALA A 175 7.75 -0.44 -12.43
N ALA A 176 7.26 0.02 -11.28
CA ALA A 176 6.69 -0.85 -10.27
C ALA A 176 5.50 -1.63 -10.88
N PRO A 177 5.21 -2.87 -10.44
CA PRO A 177 4.11 -3.64 -11.02
C PRO A 177 2.76 -2.94 -10.80
N LEU A 178 1.87 -3.08 -11.80
CA LEU A 178 0.49 -2.64 -11.68
C LEU A 178 -0.26 -3.54 -10.69
N SER A 179 -1.08 -2.93 -9.86
CA SER A 179 -1.99 -3.63 -8.96
C SER A 179 -3.24 -4.08 -9.71
N HIS A 180 -3.58 -5.37 -9.63
CA HIS A 180 -4.84 -5.91 -10.18
C HIS A 180 -6.04 -5.72 -9.22
N LEU A 181 -5.78 -5.21 -8.02
CA LEU A 181 -6.78 -4.94 -6.98
C LEU A 181 -7.41 -3.53 -7.09
N GLY A 182 -7.27 -2.85 -8.23
CA GLY A 182 -7.90 -1.55 -8.51
C GLY A 182 -9.37 -1.68 -8.90
N ASN A 183 -10.17 -0.64 -8.72
CA ASN A 183 -11.56 -0.63 -9.19
C ASN A 183 -11.65 -0.58 -10.72
N LEU A 184 -10.59 -0.14 -11.38
CA LEU A 184 -10.50 -0.01 -12.84
C LEU A 184 -9.72 -1.18 -13.43
N ASP A 185 -10.16 -1.64 -14.60
CA ASP A 185 -9.46 -2.68 -15.35
C ASP A 185 -8.09 -2.17 -15.84
N GLN A 186 -7.08 -3.05 -15.80
CA GLN A 186 -5.70 -2.66 -16.13
C GLN A 186 -5.52 -2.31 -17.60
N GLU A 187 -6.19 -3.02 -18.50
CA GLU A 187 -6.11 -2.72 -19.94
C GLU A 187 -6.85 -1.43 -20.26
N GLU A 188 -7.99 -1.18 -19.60
CA GLU A 188 -8.69 0.10 -19.71
C GLU A 188 -7.85 1.27 -19.18
N LEU A 189 -7.15 1.09 -18.06
CA LEU A 189 -6.20 2.07 -17.53
C LEU A 189 -5.04 2.33 -18.49
N ARG A 190 -4.45 1.28 -19.07
CA ARG A 190 -3.37 1.39 -20.06
C ARG A 190 -3.83 2.18 -21.28
N ARG A 191 -4.99 1.85 -21.84
CA ARG A 191 -5.58 2.56 -22.97
C ARG A 191 -5.87 4.01 -22.63
N ALA A 192 -6.41 4.29 -21.45
CA ALA A 192 -6.71 5.64 -21.02
C ALA A 192 -5.46 6.52 -20.90
N VAL A 193 -4.35 5.99 -20.40
CA VAL A 193 -3.10 6.77 -20.22
C VAL A 193 -2.25 6.83 -21.49
N ARG A 194 -2.14 5.73 -22.24
CA ARG A 194 -1.29 5.66 -23.43
C ARG A 194 -1.96 6.26 -24.66
N GLU A 195 -3.23 5.93 -24.89
CA GLU A 195 -4.00 6.32 -26.08
C GLU A 195 -4.96 7.48 -25.84
N GLU A 196 -5.07 7.98 -24.60
CA GLU A 196 -5.99 9.07 -24.21
C GLU A 196 -7.48 8.74 -24.45
N LYS A 197 -7.79 7.44 -24.64
CA LYS A 197 -9.15 6.93 -24.80
C LYS A 197 -9.77 6.66 -23.43
N THR A 198 -10.51 7.64 -22.93
CA THR A 198 -11.09 7.61 -21.58
C THR A 198 -12.59 7.32 -21.56
N ASP A 199 -13.18 6.94 -22.70
CA ASP A 199 -14.64 6.80 -22.90
C ASP A 199 -15.32 5.88 -21.87
N LYS A 200 -14.60 4.84 -21.43
CA LYS A 200 -15.10 3.84 -20.49
C LYS A 200 -14.93 4.22 -19.01
N LEU A 201 -14.17 5.27 -18.71
CA LEU A 201 -13.92 5.68 -17.34
C LEU A 201 -15.02 6.62 -16.85
N ALA A 202 -15.44 6.45 -15.60
CA ALA A 202 -16.40 7.35 -14.96
C ALA A 202 -15.72 8.62 -14.43
N GLU A 203 -16.48 9.70 -14.25
CA GLU A 203 -15.97 10.86 -13.54
C GLU A 203 -15.59 10.52 -12.09
N PRO A 204 -14.48 11.09 -11.56
CA PRO A 204 -13.64 12.13 -12.13
C PRO A 204 -12.40 11.60 -12.87
N TYR A 205 -12.30 10.29 -13.07
CA TYR A 205 -11.05 9.68 -13.55
C TYR A 205 -10.70 10.20 -14.96
N ARG A 206 -11.71 10.45 -15.80
CA ARG A 206 -11.53 11.10 -17.10
C ARG A 206 -10.88 12.48 -16.98
N THR A 207 -11.47 13.37 -16.17
CA THR A 207 -10.90 14.71 -15.95
C THR A 207 -9.48 14.64 -15.37
N ILE A 208 -9.24 13.76 -14.39
CA ILE A 208 -7.90 13.61 -13.77
C ILE A 208 -6.86 13.21 -14.80
N ILE A 209 -7.17 12.26 -15.69
CA ILE A 209 -6.24 11.80 -16.73
C ILE A 209 -6.02 12.88 -17.78
N ALA A 210 -7.08 13.56 -18.23
CA ALA A 210 -6.99 14.65 -19.21
C ALA A 210 -6.14 15.83 -18.69
N GLU A 211 -6.38 16.24 -17.45
CA GLU A 211 -5.56 17.26 -16.78
C GLU A 211 -4.11 16.81 -16.60
N ALA A 212 -3.87 15.54 -16.26
CA ALA A 212 -2.51 15.00 -16.14
C ALA A 212 -1.76 15.05 -17.50
N HIS A 213 -2.43 14.73 -18.61
CA HIS A 213 -1.84 14.88 -19.95
C HIS A 213 -1.50 16.33 -20.29
N THR A 214 -2.33 17.27 -19.84
CA THR A 214 -2.09 18.71 -20.07
C THR A 214 -0.97 19.24 -19.18
N ALA A 215 -0.92 18.81 -17.91
CA ALA A 215 0.02 19.30 -16.91
C ALA A 215 1.42 18.71 -17.08
N PHE A 216 1.54 17.45 -17.53
CA PHE A 216 2.82 16.77 -17.60
C PHE A 216 3.53 16.97 -18.94
N THR A 217 4.78 17.40 -18.86
CA THR A 217 5.67 17.64 -19.99
C THR A 217 6.92 16.79 -19.86
N LYS A 218 7.82 16.80 -20.85
CA LYS A 218 9.14 16.15 -20.75
C LYS A 218 10.01 16.67 -19.60
N LYS A 219 9.70 17.84 -19.04
CA LYS A 219 10.42 18.42 -17.89
C LYS A 219 9.81 18.01 -16.54
N THR A 220 8.66 17.35 -16.54
CA THR A 220 7.99 16.92 -15.32
C THR A 220 8.84 15.89 -14.59
N THR A 221 9.00 16.06 -13.28
CA THR A 221 9.75 15.13 -12.43
C THR A 221 8.85 14.01 -11.90
N PRO A 222 9.40 12.84 -11.53
CA PRO A 222 8.61 11.78 -10.89
C PRO A 222 7.86 12.27 -9.65
N GLU A 223 8.48 13.11 -8.82
CA GLU A 223 7.88 13.70 -7.62
C GLU A 223 6.64 14.55 -7.95
N GLN A 224 6.66 15.33 -9.03
CA GLN A 224 5.50 16.11 -9.47
C GLN A 224 4.32 15.21 -9.88
N ILE A 225 4.58 14.10 -10.56
CA ILE A 225 3.55 13.11 -10.92
C ILE A 225 2.92 12.53 -9.66
N ASP A 226 3.74 12.14 -8.70
CA ASP A 226 3.27 11.53 -7.47
C ASP A 226 2.47 12.50 -6.61
N THR A 227 2.95 13.74 -6.46
CA THR A 227 2.22 14.81 -5.76
C THR A 227 0.86 15.09 -6.41
N TYR A 228 0.80 15.18 -7.74
CA TYR A 228 -0.45 15.38 -8.47
C TYR A 228 -1.46 14.26 -8.16
N PHE A 229 -1.06 13.00 -8.33
CA PHE A 229 -1.96 11.87 -8.09
C PHE A 229 -2.31 11.67 -6.62
N GLU A 230 -1.41 12.00 -5.69
CA GLU A 230 -1.70 11.95 -4.26
C GLU A 230 -2.80 12.97 -3.88
N LYS A 231 -2.69 14.21 -4.37
CA LYS A 231 -3.72 15.26 -4.16
C LYS A 231 -5.07 14.83 -4.74
N ARG A 232 -5.06 14.28 -5.96
CA ARG A 232 -6.28 13.78 -6.61
C ARG A 232 -6.88 12.56 -5.90
N TYR A 233 -6.04 11.67 -5.36
CA TYR A 233 -6.46 10.54 -4.54
C TYR A 233 -7.25 11.00 -3.31
N PHE A 234 -6.68 11.89 -2.49
CA PHE A 234 -7.36 12.37 -1.28
C PHE A 234 -8.61 13.21 -1.59
N SER A 235 -8.61 13.97 -2.68
CA SER A 235 -9.82 14.64 -3.17
C SER A 235 -10.93 13.65 -3.51
N CYS A 236 -10.60 12.55 -4.21
CA CYS A 236 -11.56 11.50 -4.52
C CYS A 236 -12.05 10.75 -3.28
N GLN A 237 -11.16 10.48 -2.33
CA GLN A 237 -11.49 9.86 -1.04
C GLN A 237 -12.52 10.70 -0.28
N ARG A 238 -12.31 12.01 -0.15
CA ARG A 238 -13.28 12.91 0.51
C ARG A 238 -14.63 12.92 -0.19
N ARG A 239 -14.64 12.94 -1.52
CA ARG A 239 -15.90 12.94 -2.27
C ARG A 239 -16.66 11.62 -2.07
N VAL A 240 -15.97 10.48 -2.07
CA VAL A 240 -16.63 9.18 -1.85
C VAL A 240 -17.11 9.04 -0.40
N THR A 241 -16.36 9.50 0.60
CA THR A 241 -16.84 9.46 2.01
C THR A 241 -18.03 10.39 2.22
N LYS A 242 -18.08 11.56 1.56
CA LYS A 242 -19.26 12.44 1.57
C LYS A 242 -20.50 11.77 0.98
N LYS A 243 -20.34 10.98 -0.09
CA LYS A 243 -21.45 10.20 -0.69
C LYS A 243 -21.94 9.08 0.24
N ILE A 244 -21.01 8.41 0.95
CA ILE A 244 -21.35 7.35 1.91
C ILE A 244 -22.02 7.96 3.16
N GLY A 245 -21.65 9.18 3.55
CA GLY A 245 -22.25 9.89 4.69
C GLY A 245 -21.85 9.33 6.06
N ASN A 246 -20.76 8.58 6.14
CA ASN A 246 -20.30 7.96 7.39
C ASN A 246 -19.15 8.76 8.04
N PRO A 247 -19.32 9.24 9.29
CA PRO A 247 -18.30 10.05 9.97
C PRO A 247 -16.97 9.33 10.21
N PHE A 248 -17.00 8.03 10.53
CA PHE A 248 -15.77 7.26 10.76
C PHE A 248 -14.88 7.23 9.51
N LEU A 249 -15.48 7.05 8.32
CA LEU A 249 -14.73 7.05 7.06
C LEU A 249 -14.14 8.42 6.72
N SER A 250 -14.92 9.50 6.91
CA SER A 250 -14.44 10.86 6.69
C SER A 250 -13.29 11.20 7.65
N ASN A 251 -13.43 10.86 8.93
CA ASN A 251 -12.39 11.03 9.94
C ASN A 251 -11.13 10.21 9.61
N LEU A 252 -11.28 8.99 9.08
CA LEU A 252 -10.14 8.19 8.62
C LEU A 252 -9.39 8.86 7.46
N VAL A 253 -10.11 9.47 6.51
CA VAL A 253 -9.49 10.24 5.42
C VAL A 253 -8.74 11.46 5.97
N GLU A 254 -9.30 12.16 6.95
CA GLU A 254 -8.63 13.29 7.60
C GLU A 254 -7.34 12.87 8.33
N VAL A 255 -7.38 11.77 9.10
CA VAL A 255 -6.21 11.20 9.77
C VAL A 255 -5.11 10.88 8.75
N ARG A 256 -5.47 10.21 7.66
CA ARG A 256 -4.52 9.82 6.61
C ARG A 256 -3.97 11.02 5.83
N THR A 257 -4.81 12.02 5.53
CA THR A 257 -4.37 13.29 4.90
C THR A 257 -3.38 14.00 5.81
N GLY A 258 -3.69 14.01 7.10
CA GLY A 258 -2.87 14.59 8.14
C GLY A 258 -1.49 13.97 8.25
N ILE A 259 -1.42 12.64 8.38
CA ILE A 259 -0.17 11.88 8.37
C ILE A 259 0.65 12.19 7.11
N ALA A 260 0.02 12.25 5.93
CA ALA A 260 0.70 12.60 4.69
C ALA A 260 1.29 14.01 4.73
N ASN A 261 0.53 15.00 5.21
CA ASN A 261 1.00 16.38 5.34
C ASN A 261 2.12 16.53 6.38
N ILE A 262 2.10 15.78 7.49
CA ILE A 262 3.22 15.72 8.45
C ILE A 262 4.49 15.24 7.75
N LYS A 263 4.40 14.16 6.96
CA LYS A 263 5.55 13.64 6.21
C LYS A 263 6.07 14.64 5.18
N ILE A 264 5.18 15.34 4.47
CA ILE A 264 5.55 16.39 3.50
C ILE A 264 6.28 17.53 4.21
N PHE A 265 5.74 18.02 5.33
CA PHE A 265 6.36 19.08 6.13
C PHE A 265 7.77 18.71 6.61
N LEU A 266 7.92 17.52 7.20
CA LEU A 266 9.22 17.05 7.72
C LEU A 266 10.21 16.76 6.60
N ARG A 267 9.74 16.25 5.45
CA ARG A 267 10.57 16.04 4.25
C ARG A 267 11.08 17.37 3.69
N ALA A 268 10.21 18.38 3.58
CA ALA A 268 10.58 19.70 3.10
C ALA A 268 11.70 20.31 3.97
N ARG A 269 11.54 20.26 5.30
CA ARG A 269 12.58 20.73 6.25
C ARG A 269 13.89 19.97 6.07
N ARG A 270 13.82 18.64 6.05
CA ARG A 270 15.01 17.79 5.92
C ARG A 270 15.78 18.03 4.63
N LEU A 271 15.07 18.35 3.55
CA LEU A 271 15.65 18.64 2.24
C LEU A 271 16.04 20.11 2.05
N GLY A 272 15.84 20.96 3.05
CA GLY A 272 16.12 22.40 2.95
C GLY A 272 15.27 23.10 1.88
N LYS A 273 14.02 22.66 1.69
CA LYS A 273 13.10 23.26 0.72
C LYS A 273 12.47 24.54 1.26
N ASP A 274 12.07 25.44 0.37
CA ASP A 274 11.41 26.69 0.73
C ASP A 274 9.91 26.48 1.02
N LEU A 275 9.23 27.58 1.38
CA LEU A 275 7.80 27.57 1.64
C LEU A 275 6.99 27.24 0.37
N THR A 276 7.49 27.62 -0.81
CA THR A 276 6.84 27.35 -2.10
C THR A 276 6.72 25.85 -2.36
N TYR A 277 7.76 25.08 -2.06
CA TYR A 277 7.68 23.62 -2.10
C TYR A 277 6.54 23.09 -1.21
N LEU A 278 6.40 23.60 0.02
CA LEU A 278 5.33 23.16 0.91
C LEU A 278 3.94 23.50 0.36
N GLN A 279 3.75 24.71 -0.18
CA GLN A 279 2.51 25.14 -0.83
C GLN A 279 2.15 24.24 -2.03
N GLU A 280 3.14 23.86 -2.83
CA GLU A 280 2.96 22.99 -3.98
C GLU A 280 2.66 21.53 -3.60
N HIS A 281 3.13 21.05 -2.46
CA HIS A 281 3.08 19.63 -2.10
C HIS A 281 1.99 19.29 -1.08
N LEU A 282 1.60 20.21 -0.19
CA LEU A 282 0.56 19.93 0.81
C LEU A 282 -0.75 19.50 0.17
N ILE A 283 -1.36 18.50 0.80
CA ILE A 283 -2.63 17.92 0.38
C ILE A 283 -3.75 18.73 1.03
N PRO A 284 -4.62 19.37 0.23
CA PRO A 284 -5.67 20.23 0.76
C PRO A 284 -6.79 19.42 1.41
N GLY A 285 -7.60 20.08 2.24
CA GLY A 285 -8.83 19.53 2.81
C GLY A 285 -8.61 18.49 3.91
N GLY A 286 -7.51 18.59 4.65
CA GLY A 286 -7.32 17.88 5.92
C GLY A 286 -7.79 18.72 7.11
N ARG A 287 -7.75 18.12 8.31
CA ARG A 287 -8.07 18.83 9.57
C ARG A 287 -7.04 19.91 9.93
N MET A 288 -5.79 19.71 9.51
CA MET A 288 -4.72 20.69 9.65
C MET A 288 -4.91 21.82 8.64
N ARG A 289 -5.07 23.05 9.14
CA ARG A 289 -5.15 24.23 8.26
C ARG A 289 -3.80 24.49 7.60
N GLU A 290 -3.81 24.74 6.30
CA GLU A 290 -2.61 24.96 5.50
C GLU A 290 -1.86 26.21 5.99
N GLU A 291 -2.60 27.26 6.35
CA GLU A 291 -2.04 28.52 6.86
C GLU A 291 -1.26 28.30 8.15
N THR A 292 -1.76 27.42 9.03
CA THR A 292 -1.06 27.06 10.27
C THR A 292 0.24 26.33 9.97
N LEU A 293 0.24 25.40 9.01
CA LEU A 293 1.45 24.70 8.58
C LEU A 293 2.46 25.64 7.93
N PHE A 294 2.00 26.55 7.07
CA PHE A 294 2.86 27.56 6.44
C PHE A 294 3.50 28.48 7.48
N LEU A 295 2.74 28.91 8.48
CA LEU A 295 3.25 29.75 9.55
C LEU A 295 4.31 29.01 10.39
N CYS A 296 4.03 27.76 10.79
CA CYS A 296 5.00 26.95 11.52
C CYS A 296 6.28 26.71 10.71
N TYR A 297 6.16 26.55 9.39
CA TYR A 297 7.31 26.36 8.50
C TYR A 297 8.13 27.64 8.37
N LYS A 298 7.48 28.78 8.10
CA LYS A 298 8.12 30.09 7.87
C LYS A 298 8.81 30.63 9.12
N GLU A 299 8.17 30.50 10.28
CA GLU A 299 8.72 31.00 11.55
C GLU A 299 9.71 30.02 12.19
N GLU A 300 9.97 28.88 11.54
CA GLU A 300 10.79 27.78 12.06
C GLU A 300 10.37 27.28 13.46
N LYS A 301 9.11 27.51 13.83
CA LYS A 301 8.54 27.13 15.14
C LYS A 301 8.12 25.67 15.16
N LEU A 302 9.11 24.81 15.29
CA LEU A 302 8.92 23.36 15.33
C LEU A 302 8.15 22.89 16.57
N ASP A 303 8.36 23.51 17.73
CA ASP A 303 7.60 23.18 18.94
C ASP A 303 6.11 23.47 18.76
N ARG A 304 5.79 24.57 18.07
CA ARG A 304 4.42 24.89 17.69
C ARG A 304 3.86 23.83 16.73
N PHE A 305 4.63 23.42 15.72
CA PHE A 305 4.21 22.34 14.82
C PHE A 305 3.90 21.04 15.58
N ILE A 306 4.76 20.66 16.54
CA ILE A 306 4.55 19.47 17.39
C ILE A 306 3.26 19.60 18.21
N GLN A 307 3.01 20.78 18.80
CA GLN A 307 1.78 21.05 19.56
C GLN A 307 0.52 21.00 18.70
N GLU A 308 0.55 21.58 17.50
CA GLU A 308 -0.57 21.54 16.55
C GLU A 308 -0.85 20.09 16.11
N VAL A 309 0.20 19.31 15.81
CA VAL A 309 0.08 17.88 15.48
C VAL A 309 -0.54 17.09 16.64
N ALA A 310 -0.07 17.31 17.88
CA ALA A 310 -0.62 16.64 19.06
C ALA A 310 -2.11 16.97 19.28
N SER A 311 -2.50 18.22 19.04
CA SER A 311 -3.88 18.71 19.16
C SER A 311 -4.82 18.07 18.14
N TRP A 312 -4.35 17.85 16.91
CA TRP A 312 -5.21 17.42 15.80
C TRP A 312 -5.40 15.92 15.66
N PHE A 313 -4.41 15.11 16.07
CA PHE A 313 -4.50 13.64 15.96
C PHE A 313 -4.63 12.99 17.32
N ASP A 314 -3.50 12.90 18.01
CA ASP A 314 -3.33 12.31 19.32
C ASP A 314 -1.94 12.76 19.81
N ARG A 315 -1.78 12.85 21.13
CA ARG A 315 -0.50 13.14 21.79
C ARG A 315 0.63 12.23 21.28
N ALA A 316 0.34 10.96 21.01
CA ALA A 316 1.32 9.99 20.52
C ALA A 316 1.98 10.41 19.18
N ILE A 317 1.25 11.09 18.29
CA ILE A 317 1.83 11.58 17.03
C ILE A 317 2.75 12.76 17.28
N GLY A 318 2.35 13.69 18.14
CA GLY A 318 3.21 14.82 18.54
C GLY A 318 4.52 14.32 19.14
N GLU A 319 4.46 13.34 20.04
CA GLU A 319 5.64 12.71 20.64
C GLU A 319 6.50 11.97 19.61
N ALA A 320 5.91 11.33 18.61
CA ALA A 320 6.66 10.70 17.52
C ALA A 320 7.43 11.72 16.68
N VAL A 321 6.81 12.88 16.39
CA VAL A 321 7.48 13.99 15.71
C VAL A 321 8.60 14.55 16.58
N ALA A 322 8.38 14.75 17.88
CA ALA A 322 9.40 15.23 18.82
C ALA A 322 10.62 14.29 18.86
N ARG A 323 10.41 12.98 19.03
CA ARG A 323 11.49 11.98 19.00
C ARG A 323 12.28 12.00 17.70
N TYR A 324 11.60 12.15 16.56
CA TYR A 324 12.27 12.26 15.26
C TYR A 324 13.17 13.50 15.16
N GLN A 325 12.83 14.59 15.83
CA GLN A 325 13.67 15.79 15.84
C GLN A 325 14.96 15.57 16.65
N GLU A 326 14.88 14.76 17.70
CA GLU A 326 16.04 14.42 18.53
C GLU A 326 16.98 13.42 17.82
N ASP A 327 16.44 12.33 17.26
CA ASP A 327 17.25 11.21 16.76
C ASP A 327 17.35 11.10 15.23
N GLY A 328 16.55 11.87 14.48
CA GLY A 328 16.51 11.85 13.01
C GLY A 328 16.06 10.51 12.41
N ASN A 329 15.49 9.61 13.22
CA ASN A 329 15.18 8.24 12.82
C ASN A 329 13.85 8.16 12.05
N LEU A 330 13.95 8.32 10.74
CA LEU A 330 12.78 8.28 9.83
C LEU A 330 11.99 6.98 9.95
N TRP A 331 12.68 5.85 10.17
CA TRP A 331 12.01 4.56 10.23
C TRP A 331 11.10 4.47 11.48
N LYS A 332 11.56 4.95 12.65
CA LYS A 332 10.72 5.04 13.86
C LYS A 332 9.52 5.97 13.65
N LEU A 333 9.76 7.14 13.04
CA LEU A 333 8.70 8.10 12.72
C LEU A 333 7.62 7.47 11.83
N GLU A 334 8.02 6.79 10.75
CA GLU A 334 7.09 6.15 9.84
C GLU A 334 6.28 5.06 10.52
N ARG A 335 6.91 4.23 11.35
CA ARG A 335 6.22 3.22 12.17
C ARG A 335 5.19 3.89 13.08
N ASP A 336 5.59 4.90 13.84
CA ASP A 336 4.72 5.54 14.83
C ASP A 336 3.51 6.26 14.18
N LEU A 337 3.73 6.90 13.02
CA LEU A 337 2.65 7.49 12.22
C LEU A 337 1.68 6.42 11.69
N GLU A 338 2.19 5.27 11.25
CA GLU A 338 1.36 4.15 10.78
C GLU A 338 0.63 3.47 11.95
N ASN A 339 1.24 3.38 13.13
CA ASN A 339 0.59 2.90 14.34
C ASN A 339 -0.60 3.79 14.74
N ALA A 340 -0.50 5.11 14.53
CA ALA A 340 -1.62 6.01 14.77
C ALA A 340 -2.80 5.79 13.80
N GLU A 341 -2.53 5.45 12.53
CA GLU A 341 -3.58 5.02 11.57
C GLU A 341 -4.28 3.75 12.08
N ILE A 342 -3.51 2.77 12.56
CA ILE A 342 -4.06 1.53 13.12
C ILE A 342 -4.86 1.79 14.40
N ALA A 343 -4.36 2.61 15.31
CA ALA A 343 -5.07 2.99 16.53
C ALA A 343 -6.42 3.64 16.23
N PHE A 344 -6.50 4.49 15.20
CA PHE A 344 -7.79 5.03 14.74
C PHE A 344 -8.70 3.93 14.18
N VAL A 345 -8.16 3.09 13.30
CA VAL A 345 -8.89 1.99 12.64
C VAL A 345 -9.48 1.00 13.65
N ARG A 346 -8.79 0.72 14.76
CA ARG A 346 -9.30 -0.15 15.84
C ARG A 346 -10.64 0.30 16.43
N LYS A 347 -11.00 1.58 16.35
CA LYS A 347 -12.29 2.09 16.85
C LYS A 347 -13.47 1.43 16.15
N GLY A 348 -13.34 1.09 14.86
CA GLY A 348 -14.39 0.39 14.11
C GLY A 348 -14.62 -1.06 14.55
N LYS A 349 -13.70 -1.65 15.34
CA LYS A 349 -13.88 -2.97 15.95
C LYS A 349 -15.05 -3.00 16.93
N TYR A 350 -15.39 -1.87 17.56
CA TYR A 350 -16.46 -1.80 18.56
C TYR A 350 -17.83 -1.50 17.95
N THR A 351 -17.91 -1.30 16.63
CA THR A 351 -19.18 -1.11 15.93
C THR A 351 -19.93 -2.44 15.78
N THR A 352 -21.22 -2.45 16.11
CA THR A 352 -22.07 -3.66 16.02
C THR A 352 -22.22 -4.16 14.58
N TYR A 353 -22.52 -3.25 13.65
CA TYR A 353 -22.51 -3.48 12.20
C TYR A 353 -22.46 -2.12 11.49
N GLY A 354 -21.88 -2.09 10.29
CA GLY A 354 -21.78 -0.87 9.49
C GLY A 354 -20.59 -0.89 8.55
N PRO A 355 -20.38 0.18 7.75
CA PRO A 355 -19.22 0.32 6.85
C PRO A 355 -17.87 0.38 7.60
N GLU A 356 -17.88 0.70 8.89
CA GLU A 356 -16.68 0.78 9.74
C GLU A 356 -15.99 -0.57 9.86
N VAL A 357 -16.77 -1.64 9.99
CA VAL A 357 -16.25 -3.00 10.20
C VAL A 357 -15.43 -3.51 9.01
N PRO A 358 -15.95 -3.55 7.75
CA PRO A 358 -15.16 -3.97 6.59
C PRO A 358 -13.99 -3.04 6.31
N VAL A 359 -14.15 -1.73 6.51
CA VAL A 359 -13.01 -0.83 6.35
C VAL A 359 -11.93 -1.13 7.38
N SER A 360 -12.29 -1.30 8.65
CA SER A 360 -11.31 -1.56 9.70
C SER A 360 -10.57 -2.87 9.47
N TYR A 361 -11.29 -3.93 9.11
CA TYR A 361 -10.68 -5.21 8.77
C TYR A 361 -9.74 -5.12 7.57
N TYR A 362 -10.10 -4.38 6.52
CA TYR A 362 -9.20 -4.20 5.37
C TYR A 362 -7.87 -3.54 5.76
N TYR A 363 -7.93 -2.44 6.54
CA TYR A 363 -6.72 -1.76 7.00
C TYR A 363 -5.91 -2.62 7.98
N ALA A 364 -6.59 -3.38 8.85
CA ALA A 364 -5.98 -4.38 9.71
C ALA A 364 -5.24 -5.46 8.91
N LYS A 365 -5.89 -6.04 7.90
CA LYS A 365 -5.31 -7.07 7.03
C LYS A 365 -4.11 -6.53 6.25
N ARG A 366 -4.21 -5.30 5.74
CA ARG A 366 -3.11 -4.61 5.06
C ARG A 366 -1.90 -4.44 5.98
N ASN A 367 -2.12 -4.10 7.25
CA ASN A 367 -1.07 -3.97 8.25
C ASN A 367 -0.45 -5.32 8.62
N ALA A 368 -1.26 -6.36 8.81
CA ALA A 368 -0.80 -7.73 9.03
C ALA A 368 0.11 -8.20 7.89
N ILE A 369 -0.31 -8.02 6.64
CA ILE A 369 0.49 -8.33 5.44
C ILE A 369 1.82 -7.57 5.44
N ARG A 370 1.82 -6.30 5.87
CA ARG A 370 3.03 -5.49 5.93
C ARG A 370 4.00 -5.98 7.00
N ASN A 371 3.51 -6.33 8.18
CA ASN A 371 4.33 -6.93 9.23
C ASN A 371 4.89 -8.28 8.78
N ILE A 372 4.08 -9.13 8.15
CA ILE A 372 4.54 -10.41 7.57
C ILE A 372 5.66 -10.18 6.55
N ARG A 373 5.48 -9.26 5.59
CA ARG A 373 6.52 -8.90 4.60
C ARG A 373 7.80 -8.43 5.27
N LEU A 374 7.69 -7.62 6.32
CA LEU A 374 8.83 -7.12 7.06
C LEU A 374 9.59 -8.24 7.77
N ILE A 375 8.87 -9.17 8.40
CA ILE A 375 9.49 -10.34 9.06
C ILE A 375 10.19 -11.21 8.03
N MET A 376 9.49 -11.61 6.96
CA MET A 376 10.05 -12.47 5.92
C MET A 376 11.26 -11.84 5.26
N THR A 377 11.19 -10.55 4.89
CA THR A 377 12.33 -9.82 4.32
C THR A 377 13.50 -9.78 5.29
N GLY A 378 13.25 -9.48 6.57
CA GLY A 378 14.30 -9.49 7.59
C GLY A 378 14.94 -10.86 7.77
N LYS A 379 14.16 -11.95 7.65
CA LYS A 379 14.67 -13.33 7.68
C LYS A 379 15.54 -13.65 6.47
N TYR A 380 15.10 -13.29 5.27
CA TYR A 380 15.91 -13.43 4.05
C TYR A 380 17.21 -12.62 4.09
N GLU A 381 17.20 -11.45 4.75
CA GLU A 381 18.37 -10.60 4.92
C GLU A 381 19.26 -11.02 6.11
N GLY A 382 18.85 -12.02 6.91
CA GLY A 382 19.60 -12.48 8.08
C GLY A 382 19.64 -11.47 9.22
N LEU A 383 18.62 -10.61 9.34
CA LEU A 383 18.52 -9.64 10.44
C LEU A 383 18.26 -10.35 11.77
N ALA A 384 18.84 -9.81 12.84
CA ALA A 384 18.60 -10.30 14.19
C ALA A 384 17.12 -10.14 14.58
N SER A 385 16.58 -11.10 15.34
CA SER A 385 15.17 -11.08 15.77
C SER A 385 14.78 -9.78 16.46
N GLN A 386 15.66 -9.21 17.30
CA GLN A 386 15.42 -7.94 17.98
C GLN A 386 15.27 -6.77 17.00
N GLU A 387 16.12 -6.73 15.96
CA GLU A 387 16.06 -5.70 14.92
C GLU A 387 14.77 -5.80 14.09
N ILE A 388 14.29 -7.03 13.82
CA ILE A 388 12.99 -7.24 13.18
C ILE A 388 11.86 -6.76 14.10
N ARG A 389 11.89 -7.08 15.40
CA ARG A 389 10.84 -6.68 16.37
C ARG A 389 10.67 -5.19 16.46
N GLU A 390 11.78 -4.46 16.59
CA GLU A 390 11.76 -3.00 16.65
C GLU A 390 11.04 -2.41 15.44
N ARG A 391 11.20 -3.07 14.28
CA ARG A 391 10.65 -2.68 12.98
C ARG A 391 9.15 -2.92 12.78
N LEU A 392 8.51 -3.67 13.66
CA LEU A 392 7.10 -4.03 13.54
C LEU A 392 6.16 -2.91 13.97
N ARG A 393 5.00 -2.87 13.31
CA ARG A 393 3.88 -2.01 13.68
C ARG A 393 2.97 -2.74 14.65
N ASP A 394 2.12 -1.98 15.33
CA ASP A 394 1.15 -2.53 16.25
C ASP A 394 0.09 -3.37 15.50
N TYR A 395 -0.47 -4.36 16.19
CA TYR A 395 -1.44 -5.32 15.63
C TYR A 395 -2.88 -4.81 15.75
N TYR A 396 -3.82 -5.24 14.90
CA TYR A 396 -5.19 -4.73 14.98
C TYR A 396 -5.94 -5.16 16.26
#